data_AF-W6N648-F1
#
_entry.id   AF-W6N648-F1
#
_cell.length_a   1.000
_cell.length_b   1.000
_cell.length_c   1.000
_cell.angle_alpha   90.00
_cell.angle_beta   90.00
_cell.angle_gamma   90.00
#
_symmetry.space_group_name_H-M   'P 1'
#
loop_
_entity.id
_entity.type
_entity.pdbx_description
1 polymer ?
#
loop_
_entity_poly.entity_id
_entity_poly.type
_entity_poly.pdbx_seq_one_letter_code
_entity_poly.pdbx_strand_id
1 'polypeptide(L)'
;MWLKSIMKPRLDAESKIKVEEILEKYSQGEVDIMVSNLGKSIDNIIREGRKAGIKAGIKEGIKAGKSELIIKILAKKFIKLPDSYVDRITDLSDETLDQIAVDILDMEKVEELERYFKD
;
A
#
# COMPACT_ATOMS: atom_id res chain seq x y z
N MET A 1 8.88 -13.84 -35.19
CA MET A 1 8.99 -12.90 -34.06
C MET A 1 7.88 -13.14 -33.05
N TRP A 2 8.21 -13.31 -31.77
CA TRP A 2 7.25 -13.54 -30.68
C TRP A 2 6.32 -12.33 -30.44
N LEU A 3 6.78 -11.09 -30.67
CA LEU A 3 5.95 -9.87 -30.62
C LEU A 3 4.76 -9.95 -31.59
N LYS A 4 4.99 -10.48 -32.80
CA LYS A 4 3.94 -10.76 -33.79
C LYS A 4 2.88 -11.71 -33.24
N SER A 5 3.30 -12.74 -32.49
CA SER A 5 2.39 -13.70 -31.85
C SER A 5 1.54 -13.08 -30.74
N ILE A 6 2.04 -12.05 -30.05
CA ILE A 6 1.30 -11.31 -29.02
C ILE A 6 0.35 -10.29 -29.65
N MET A 7 0.78 -9.57 -30.68
CA MET A 7 -0.04 -8.50 -31.26
C MET A 7 -1.13 -9.02 -32.20
N LYS A 8 -0.85 -10.06 -33.02
CA LYS A 8 -1.79 -10.57 -34.03
C LYS A 8 -3.21 -10.87 -33.52
N PRO A 9 -3.41 -11.51 -32.35
CA PRO A 9 -4.77 -11.80 -31.87
C PRO A 9 -5.60 -10.55 -31.52
N ARG A 10 -4.96 -9.39 -31.35
CA ARG A 10 -5.58 -8.15 -30.83
C ARG A 10 -5.83 -7.09 -31.91
N LEU A 11 -5.56 -7.40 -33.17
CA LEU A 11 -5.59 -6.46 -34.29
C LEU A 11 -6.59 -6.90 -35.36
N ASP A 12 -7.25 -5.91 -35.98
CA ASP A 12 -8.04 -6.12 -37.19
C ASP A 12 -7.14 -6.48 -38.40
N ALA A 13 -7.77 -6.85 -39.52
CA ALA A 13 -7.04 -7.31 -40.71
C ALA A 13 -6.12 -6.24 -41.31
N GLU A 14 -6.54 -4.97 -41.33
CA GLU A 14 -5.76 -3.87 -41.90
C GLU A 14 -4.57 -3.52 -40.98
N SER A 15 -4.82 -3.43 -39.68
CA SER A 15 -3.82 -3.18 -38.64
C SER A 15 -2.75 -4.28 -38.59
N LYS A 16 -3.13 -5.54 -38.83
CA LYS A 16 -2.18 -6.67 -38.94
C LYS A 16 -1.16 -6.46 -40.06
N ILE A 17 -1.63 -6.05 -41.24
CA ILE A 17 -0.77 -5.85 -42.41
C ILE A 17 0.21 -4.68 -42.16
N LYS A 18 -0.30 -3.54 -41.66
CA LYS A 18 0.55 -2.38 -41.34
C LYS A 18 1.62 -2.70 -40.29
N VAL A 19 1.26 -3.45 -39.25
CA VAL A 19 2.22 -3.88 -38.22
C VAL A 19 3.24 -4.85 -38.79
N GLU A 20 2.86 -5.76 -39.69
CA GLU A 20 3.80 -6.65 -40.37
C GLU A 20 4.83 -5.87 -41.21
N GLU A 21 4.38 -4.92 -42.03
CA GLU A 21 5.28 -4.08 -42.83
C GLU A 21 6.25 -3.26 -41.98
N ILE A 22 5.76 -2.71 -40.86
CA ILE A 22 6.57 -1.97 -39.89
C ILE A 22 7.65 -2.91 -39.30
N LEU A 23 7.24 -4.07 -38.82
CA LEU A 23 8.13 -5.04 -38.19
C LEU A 23 9.16 -5.64 -39.15
N GLU A 24 8.87 -5.67 -40.45
CA GLU A 24 9.83 -6.06 -41.49
C GLU A 24 10.79 -4.93 -41.86
N LYS A 25 10.38 -3.66 -41.72
CA LYS A 25 11.21 -2.48 -41.98
C LYS A 25 12.24 -2.20 -40.88
N TYR A 26 11.95 -2.56 -39.62
CA TYR A 26 12.88 -2.38 -38.50
C TYR A 26 13.81 -3.58 -38.34
N SER A 27 15.05 -3.34 -37.89
CA SER A 27 16.00 -4.43 -37.64
C SER A 27 15.53 -5.27 -36.45
N GLN A 28 15.73 -6.60 -36.51
CA GLN A 28 15.43 -7.49 -35.37
C GLN A 28 16.08 -6.99 -34.06
N GLY A 29 17.27 -6.38 -34.16
CA GLY A 29 17.97 -5.80 -33.01
C GLY A 29 17.25 -4.63 -32.34
N GLU A 30 16.61 -3.73 -33.11
CA GLU A 30 15.84 -2.61 -32.53
C GLU A 30 14.59 -3.12 -31.79
N VAL A 31 13.91 -4.12 -32.37
CA VAL A 31 12.77 -4.78 -31.72
C VAL A 31 13.22 -5.46 -30.43
N ASP A 32 14.33 -6.21 -30.45
CA ASP A 32 14.86 -6.89 -29.26
C ASP A 32 15.27 -5.91 -28.15
N ILE A 33 15.83 -4.74 -28.50
CA ILE A 33 16.15 -3.69 -27.53
C ILE A 33 14.88 -3.12 -26.89
N MET A 34 13.86 -2.78 -27.69
CA MET A 34 12.59 -2.26 -27.18
C MET A 34 11.93 -3.24 -26.22
N VAL A 35 11.96 -4.52 -26.58
CA VAL A 35 11.41 -5.62 -25.79
C VAL A 35 12.18 -5.82 -24.49
N SER A 36 13.51 -5.82 -24.56
CA SER A 36 14.37 -5.92 -23.38
C SER A 36 14.10 -4.77 -22.42
N ASN A 37 13.95 -3.55 -22.94
CA ASN A 37 13.63 -2.37 -22.14
C ASN A 37 12.23 -2.47 -21.50
N LEU A 38 11.23 -2.98 -22.24
CA LEU A 38 9.90 -3.21 -21.69
C LEU A 38 9.92 -4.25 -20.56
N GLY A 39 10.65 -5.36 -20.75
CA GLY A 39 10.83 -6.39 -19.71
C GLY A 39 11.44 -5.80 -18.44
N LYS A 40 12.51 -5.01 -18.56
CA LYS A 40 13.14 -4.31 -17.42
C LYS A 40 12.16 -3.35 -16.72
N SER A 41 11.35 -2.61 -17.48
CA SER A 41 10.35 -1.70 -16.92
C SER A 41 9.28 -2.46 -16.12
N ILE A 42 8.77 -3.57 -16.65
CA ILE A 42 7.81 -4.42 -15.94
C ILE A 42 8.42 -4.98 -14.65
N ASP A 43 9.64 -5.49 -14.71
CA ASP A 43 10.36 -6.00 -13.54
C ASP A 43 10.54 -4.92 -12.47
N ASN A 44 10.85 -3.69 -12.88
CA ASN A 44 10.96 -2.56 -11.97
C ASN A 44 9.61 -2.22 -11.33
N ILE A 45 8.53 -2.13 -12.10
CA ILE A 45 7.18 -1.87 -11.58
C ILE A 45 6.78 -2.94 -10.56
N ILE A 46 7.00 -4.22 -10.85
CA ILE A 46 6.68 -5.32 -9.93
C ILE A 46 7.51 -5.19 -8.63
N ARG A 47 8.81 -4.88 -8.76
CA ARG A 47 9.72 -4.73 -7.62
C ARG A 47 9.32 -3.55 -6.74
N GLU A 48 9.01 -2.41 -7.33
CA GLU A 48 8.59 -1.20 -6.63
C GLU A 48 7.22 -1.38 -5.98
N GLY A 49 6.25 -1.97 -6.70
CA GLY A 49 4.95 -2.30 -6.15
C GLY A 49 5.04 -3.21 -4.94
N ARG A 50 5.89 -4.25 -4.99
CA ARG A 50 6.14 -5.13 -3.83
C ARG A 50 6.77 -4.38 -2.66
N LYS A 51 7.76 -3.52 -2.90
CA LYS A 51 8.38 -2.71 -1.85
C LYS A 51 7.38 -1.74 -1.21
N ALA A 52 6.56 -1.06 -2.01
CA ALA A 52 5.54 -0.15 -1.55
C ALA A 52 4.48 -0.88 -0.71
N GLY A 53 4.00 -2.04 -1.18
CA GLY A 53 3.03 -2.86 -0.47
C GLY A 53 3.56 -3.35 0.88
N ILE A 54 4.81 -3.84 0.94
CA ILE A 54 5.44 -4.24 2.21
C ILE A 54 5.54 -3.04 3.16
N LYS A 55 5.99 -1.88 2.67
CA LYS A 55 6.12 -0.68 3.51
C LYS A 55 4.77 -0.21 4.05
N ALA A 56 3.73 -0.20 3.22
CA ALA A 56 2.37 0.15 3.63
C ALA A 56 1.83 -0.82 4.68
N GLY A 57 1.94 -2.14 4.42
CA GLY A 57 1.48 -3.17 5.35
C GLY A 57 2.21 -3.15 6.70
N ILE A 58 3.53 -2.89 6.72
CA ILE A 58 4.27 -2.71 7.98
C ILE A 58 3.76 -1.48 8.73
N LYS A 59 3.55 -0.35 8.04
CA LYS A 59 3.05 0.88 8.68
C LYS A 59 1.65 0.68 9.28
N GLU A 60 0.73 0.08 8.52
CA GLU A 60 -0.62 -0.22 8.98
C GLU A 60 -0.62 -1.23 10.14
N GLY A 61 0.19 -2.28 10.05
CA GLY A 61 0.32 -3.29 11.11
C GLY A 61 0.89 -2.72 12.41
N ILE A 62 1.89 -1.84 12.34
CA ILE A 62 2.43 -1.14 13.52
C ILE A 62 1.35 -0.25 14.15
N LYS A 63 0.64 0.56 13.35
CA LYS A 63 -0.44 1.43 13.84
C LYS A 63 -1.53 0.62 14.55
N ALA A 64 -2.01 -0.44 13.91
CA ALA A 64 -3.03 -1.33 14.47
C ALA A 64 -2.57 -1.99 15.78
N GLY A 65 -1.32 -2.46 15.82
CA GLY A 65 -0.72 -3.03 17.02
C GLY A 65 -0.60 -2.01 18.17
N LYS A 66 -0.22 -0.76 17.88
CA LYS A 66 -0.20 0.33 18.87
C LYS A 66 -1.59 0.59 19.45
N SER A 67 -2.61 0.75 18.59
CA SER A 67 -3.99 0.97 19.05
C SER A 67 -4.49 -0.18 19.92
N GLU A 68 -4.26 -1.43 19.50
CA GLU A 68 -4.69 -2.62 20.25
C GLU A 68 -4.01 -2.69 21.63
N LEU A 69 -2.70 -2.38 21.69
CA LEU A 69 -1.96 -2.36 22.95
C LEU A 69 -2.47 -1.28 23.89
N ILE A 70 -2.69 -0.06 23.39
CA ILE A 70 -3.24 1.06 24.16
C ILE A 70 -4.60 0.68 24.74
N ILE A 71 -5.51 0.15 23.91
CA ILE A 71 -6.84 -0.30 24.34
C ILE A 71 -6.75 -1.33 25.46
N LYS A 72 -5.86 -2.33 25.34
CA LYS A 72 -5.65 -3.35 26.38
C LYS A 72 -5.13 -2.77 27.69
N ILE A 73 -4.19 -1.81 27.64
CA ILE A 73 -3.67 -1.14 28.83
C ILE A 73 -4.78 -0.31 29.49
N LEU A 74 -5.54 0.45 28.71
CA LEU A 74 -6.67 1.25 29.20
C LEU A 74 -7.75 0.37 29.84
N ALA A 75 -8.14 -0.73 29.20
CA ALA A 75 -9.12 -1.67 29.74
C ALA A 75 -8.63 -2.38 31.02
N LYS A 76 -7.31 -2.51 31.20
CA LYS A 76 -6.72 -3.06 32.43
C LYS A 76 -6.67 -2.02 33.55
N LYS A 77 -6.34 -0.77 33.22
CA LYS A 77 -6.19 0.35 34.17
C LYS A 77 -7.55 0.89 34.61
N PHE A 78 -8.49 1.01 33.69
CA PHE A 78 -9.84 1.48 33.91
C PHE A 78 -10.81 0.32 33.78
N ILE A 79 -11.58 0.04 34.83
CA ILE A 79 -12.50 -1.12 34.90
C ILE A 79 -13.56 -1.10 33.78
N LYS A 80 -13.85 0.08 33.20
CA LYS A 80 -14.80 0.25 32.10
C LYS A 80 -14.23 1.24 31.08
N LEU A 81 -13.86 0.73 29.91
CA LEU A 81 -13.56 1.53 28.72
C LEU A 81 -14.81 1.50 27.82
N PRO A 82 -15.45 2.65 27.51
CA PRO A 82 -16.59 2.67 26.60
C PRO A 82 -16.22 2.17 25.20
N ASP A 83 -17.11 1.43 24.54
CA ASP A 83 -16.88 0.96 23.16
C ASP A 83 -16.62 2.12 22.20
N SER A 84 -17.28 3.27 22.41
CA SER A 84 -17.04 4.50 21.63
C SER A 84 -15.59 5.00 21.71
N TYR A 85 -14.86 4.72 22.80
CA TYR A 85 -13.45 5.10 22.92
C TYR A 85 -12.56 4.11 22.19
N VAL A 86 -12.92 2.82 22.18
CA VAL A 86 -12.21 1.79 21.43
C VAL A 86 -12.18 2.17 19.95
N ASP A 87 -13.35 2.49 19.38
CA ASP A 87 -13.48 2.90 17.98
C ASP A 87 -12.67 4.17 17.67
N ARG A 88 -12.79 5.19 18.53
CA ARG A 88 -12.01 6.43 18.36
C ARG A 88 -10.51 6.17 18.40
N ILE A 89 -10.02 5.33 19.32
CA ILE A 89 -8.59 4.99 19.42
C ILE A 89 -8.10 4.25 18.17
N THR A 90 -8.89 3.36 17.59
CA THR A 90 -8.49 2.66 16.34
C THR A 90 -8.32 3.61 15.15
N ASP A 91 -9.08 4.71 15.14
CA ASP A 91 -9.06 5.69 14.05
C ASP A 91 -8.02 6.80 14.23
N LEU A 92 -7.47 6.99 15.44
CA LEU A 92 -6.46 8.01 15.74
C LEU A 92 -5.21 7.92 14.84
N SER A 93 -4.53 9.05 14.65
CA SER A 93 -3.25 9.08 13.93
C SER A 93 -2.13 8.40 14.74
N ASP A 94 -1.07 7.94 14.06
CA ASP A 94 0.07 7.28 14.71
C ASP A 94 0.73 8.21 15.77
N GLU A 95 0.82 9.50 15.47
CA GLU A 95 1.37 10.51 16.36
C GLU A 95 0.52 10.71 17.61
N THR A 96 -0.80 10.60 17.47
CA THR A 96 -1.72 10.74 18.61
C THR A 96 -1.68 9.49 19.49
N LEU A 97 -1.57 8.31 18.88
CA LEU A 97 -1.35 7.06 19.61
C LEU A 97 -0.03 7.09 20.40
N ASP A 98 1.05 7.61 19.81
CA ASP A 98 2.33 7.75 20.51
C ASP A 98 2.23 8.69 21.72
N GLN A 99 1.49 9.80 21.60
CA GLN A 99 1.26 10.69 22.74
C GLN A 99 0.44 10.00 23.84
N ILE A 100 -0.62 9.26 23.48
CA ILE A 100 -1.38 8.48 24.47
C ILE A 100 -0.47 7.44 25.14
N ALA A 101 0.40 6.75 24.39
CA ALA A 101 1.30 5.73 24.94
C ALA A 101 2.27 6.28 25.99
N VAL A 102 2.71 7.53 25.85
CA VAL A 102 3.53 8.22 26.87
C VAL A 102 2.68 8.56 28.10
N ASP A 103 1.50 9.13 27.88
CA ASP A 103 0.72 9.74 28.97
C ASP A 103 -0.15 8.72 29.73
N ILE A 104 -0.43 7.55 29.14
CA ILE A 104 -1.37 6.54 29.66
C ILE A 104 -1.04 6.05 31.08
N LEU A 105 0.23 6.02 31.44
CA LEU A 105 0.66 5.56 32.76
C LEU A 105 0.30 6.59 33.85
N ASP A 106 0.34 7.87 33.50
CA ASP A 106 0.08 8.99 34.41
C ASP A 106 -1.41 9.36 34.50
N MET A 107 -2.25 8.90 33.56
CA MET A 107 -3.69 9.16 33.60
C MET A 107 -4.33 8.64 34.90
N GLU A 108 -5.20 9.44 35.50
CA GLU A 108 -5.98 9.05 36.69
C GLU A 108 -7.38 8.57 36.31
N LYS A 109 -7.92 9.07 35.18
CA LYS A 109 -9.30 8.80 34.74
C LYS A 109 -9.39 8.61 33.23
N VAL A 110 -10.38 7.82 32.79
CA VAL A 110 -10.55 7.48 31.37
C VAL A 110 -10.97 8.71 30.53
N GLU A 111 -11.69 9.65 31.14
CA GLU A 111 -12.16 10.88 30.51
C GLU A 111 -11.03 11.80 30.05
N GLU A 112 -9.82 11.64 30.58
CA GLU A 112 -8.64 12.37 30.10
C GLU A 112 -8.28 12.05 28.65
N LEU A 113 -8.76 10.92 28.10
CA LEU A 113 -8.59 10.56 26.69
C LEU A 113 -9.28 11.54 25.74
N GLU A 114 -10.31 12.25 26.21
CA GLU A 114 -11.06 13.21 25.39
C GLU A 114 -10.16 14.30 24.78
N ARG A 115 -9.02 14.63 25.42
CA ARG A 115 -8.06 15.61 24.89
C ARG A 115 -7.37 15.18 23.60
N TYR A 116 -7.38 13.89 23.27
CA TYR A 116 -6.74 13.33 22.07
C TYR A 116 -7.72 13.14 20.92
N PHE A 117 -8.98 13.01 21.25
CA PHE A 117 -10.01 12.84 20.26
C PHE A 117 -10.41 14.21 19.74
N LYS A 118 -9.75 14.63 18.66
CA LYS A 118 -10.15 15.84 17.93
C LYS A 118 -11.56 15.63 17.36
N ASP A 119 -12.37 16.68 17.36
CA ASP A 119 -13.58 16.77 16.54
C ASP A 119 -13.23 16.72 15.04
#